data_AF-A0A8S3V5J6-F1
#
_entry.id   AF-A0A8S3V5J6-F1
#
_cell.length_a   1.000
_cell.length_b   1.000
_cell.length_c   1.000
_cell.angle_alpha   90.00
_cell.angle_beta   90.00
_cell.angle_gamma   90.00
#
_symmetry.space_group_name_H-M   'P 1'
#
loop_
_entity.id
_entity.type
_entity.pdbx_description
1 polymer ?
#
loop_
_entity_poly.entity_id
_entity_poly.type
_entity_poly.pdbx_seq_one_letter_code
_entity_poly.pdbx_strand_id
1 'polypeptide(L)'
;MNPLMPWCLIPCTQSVQPFVRDTLEHVIFPVSKLRYIVDLSTYNGSIEKALKRLALPCLDPSFTVNQRFILTAMLVSDKDPCALINFLYEYKEEIRNRNITPEVCTDILEYFSEHIERISENVNVEALLNKIRQIPLHVNVSGHNISLDSNASILVLDDYVSNKIVLDGVEEWANASDTILLKATHHLTKLYAKVGFTTEKLEAIDVYTNHLLRKFDCLPKANHQAHLLFVRNELLAKSSTFNTQQNNLIAVLKTVSFVEGNDGILFTASHFKDPCNELLKLMCDPNDFPGGPFSEINWWHFLVIAGIQTKVTPKMVLQFAKSIEEEVGRKGVTEEISKNLKW
;
A
#
# COMPACT_ATOMS: atom_id res chain seq x y z
N MET A 1 -21.80 16.16 -42.64
CA MET A 1 -20.83 15.27 -43.33
C MET A 1 -21.41 13.87 -43.30
N ASN A 2 -21.71 13.29 -44.46
CA ASN A 2 -22.08 11.87 -44.58
C ASN A 2 -20.89 10.99 -44.16
N PRO A 3 -21.12 9.80 -43.58
CA PRO A 3 -20.04 8.88 -43.26
C PRO A 3 -19.30 8.52 -44.57
N LEU A 4 -17.98 8.42 -44.51
CA LEU A 4 -17.09 8.15 -45.65
C LEU A 4 -17.30 6.78 -46.34
N MET A 5 -18.40 6.04 -46.05
CA MET A 5 -18.90 4.75 -46.58
C MET A 5 -18.99 3.64 -45.51
N PRO A 6 -19.89 2.64 -45.68
CA PRO A 6 -20.14 1.59 -44.68
C PRO A 6 -18.99 0.59 -44.45
N TRP A 7 -17.90 0.70 -45.21
CA TRP A 7 -16.74 -0.20 -45.17
C TRP A 7 -15.42 0.57 -45.23
N CYS A 8 -15.29 1.66 -44.46
CA CYS A 8 -14.00 2.33 -44.36
C CYS A 8 -13.07 1.47 -43.52
N LEU A 9 -12.02 0.97 -44.16
CA LEU A 9 -10.99 0.12 -43.62
C LEU A 9 -9.69 0.94 -43.60
N ILE A 10 -9.02 1.06 -42.44
CA ILE A 10 -7.74 1.77 -42.31
C ILE A 10 -6.61 0.72 -42.22
N PRO A 11 -5.59 0.82 -43.10
CA PRO A 11 -4.34 0.10 -42.93
C PRO A 11 -3.63 0.55 -41.64
N CYS A 12 -3.43 -0.41 -40.75
CA CYS A 12 -2.69 -0.28 -39.52
C CYS A 12 -1.53 -1.27 -39.51
N THR A 13 -0.58 -1.04 -38.62
CA THR A 13 0.45 -2.02 -38.29
C THR A 13 0.26 -2.48 -36.85
N GLN A 14 0.46 -3.77 -36.62
CA GLN A 14 0.44 -4.37 -35.30
C GLN A 14 1.68 -5.26 -35.13
N SER A 15 2.32 -5.20 -33.97
CA SER A 15 3.45 -6.10 -33.68
C SER A 15 2.93 -7.48 -33.28
N VAL A 16 3.42 -8.54 -33.93
CA VAL A 16 2.98 -9.93 -33.71
C VAL A 16 3.73 -10.57 -32.53
N GLN A 17 4.95 -10.11 -32.25
CA GLN A 17 5.78 -10.59 -31.15
C GLN A 17 6.49 -9.41 -30.46
N PRO A 18 6.06 -8.99 -29.26
CA PRO A 18 6.61 -7.81 -28.60
C PRO A 18 8.09 -7.92 -28.18
N PHE A 19 8.71 -9.11 -28.32
CA PHE A 19 10.05 -9.42 -27.82
C PHE A 19 11.04 -9.98 -28.86
N VAL A 20 10.62 -10.20 -30.12
CA VAL A 20 11.47 -10.70 -31.21
C VAL A 20 11.33 -9.76 -32.40
N ARG A 21 12.46 -9.33 -32.98
CA ARG A 21 12.61 -8.28 -34.04
C ARG A 21 11.34 -7.97 -34.85
N ASP A 22 10.95 -6.68 -34.87
CA ASP A 22 10.16 -5.90 -35.86
C ASP A 22 9.34 -6.65 -36.93
N THR A 23 8.64 -7.74 -36.59
CA THR A 23 7.63 -8.33 -37.47
C THR A 23 6.34 -7.56 -37.27
N LEU A 24 6.18 -6.50 -38.06
CA LEU A 24 4.94 -5.76 -38.19
C LEU A 24 4.02 -6.52 -39.14
N GLU A 25 2.82 -6.86 -38.67
CA GLU A 25 1.75 -7.33 -39.53
C GLU A 25 0.92 -6.13 -39.98
N HIS A 26 0.67 -6.04 -41.29
CA HIS A 26 -0.25 -5.08 -41.85
C HIS A 26 -1.68 -5.58 -41.62
N VAL A 27 -2.40 -4.91 -40.75
CA VAL A 27 -3.77 -5.27 -40.38
C VAL A 27 -4.70 -4.19 -40.91
N ILE A 28 -5.90 -4.59 -41.33
CA ILE A 28 -6.90 -3.65 -41.81
C ILE A 28 -8.02 -3.55 -40.79
N PHE A 29 -8.22 -2.36 -40.23
CA PHE A 29 -9.22 -2.14 -39.18
C PHE A 29 -10.42 -1.34 -39.68
N PRO A 30 -11.66 -1.71 -39.32
CA PRO A 30 -12.84 -0.92 -39.65
C PRO A 30 -12.88 0.38 -38.85
N VAL A 31 -13.03 1.49 -39.57
CA VAL A 31 -13.18 2.86 -39.01
C VAL A 31 -14.32 2.94 -38.02
N SER A 32 -15.40 2.18 -38.23
CA SER A 32 -16.54 2.14 -37.31
C SER A 32 -16.19 1.59 -35.92
N LYS A 33 -15.07 0.86 -35.78
CA LYS A 33 -14.56 0.33 -34.52
C LYS A 33 -13.35 1.10 -33.98
N LEU A 34 -12.79 2.04 -34.75
CA LEU A 34 -11.60 2.81 -34.38
C LEU A 34 -11.98 4.24 -34.01
N ARG A 35 -11.89 4.57 -32.72
CA ARG A 35 -11.99 5.96 -32.25
C ARG A 35 -10.62 6.65 -32.17
N TYR A 36 -9.58 5.87 -31.93
CA TYR A 36 -8.21 6.34 -31.75
C TYR A 36 -7.21 5.43 -32.48
N ILE A 37 -6.21 6.02 -33.12
CA ILE A 37 -5.09 5.34 -33.79
C ILE A 37 -3.81 6.07 -33.45
N VAL A 38 -2.80 5.35 -32.96
CA VAL A 38 -1.50 5.94 -32.60
C VAL A 38 -0.63 6.15 -33.83
N ASP A 39 -0.13 7.38 -34.01
CA ASP A 39 0.95 7.68 -34.96
C ASP A 39 2.30 7.59 -34.25
N LEU A 40 2.91 6.40 -34.31
CA LEU A 40 4.20 6.12 -33.69
C LEU A 40 5.33 7.03 -34.19
N SER A 41 5.23 7.60 -35.39
CA SER A 41 6.28 8.47 -35.93
C SER A 41 6.37 9.83 -35.24
N THR A 42 5.36 10.18 -34.44
CA THR A 42 5.35 11.41 -33.63
C THR A 42 6.05 11.21 -32.28
N TYR A 43 6.18 9.97 -31.81
CA TYR A 43 6.85 9.62 -30.56
C TYR A 43 8.33 9.32 -30.80
N ASN A 44 9.15 9.52 -29.76
CA ASN A 44 10.57 9.17 -29.78
C ASN A 44 10.99 8.52 -28.46
N GLY A 45 12.22 8.01 -28.39
CA GLY A 45 12.83 7.59 -27.13
C GLY A 45 12.21 6.32 -26.50
N SER A 46 11.97 6.37 -25.18
CA SER A 46 11.42 5.26 -24.39
C SER A 46 9.94 5.01 -24.69
N ILE A 47 9.13 6.08 -24.76
CA ILE A 47 7.69 5.97 -25.04
C ILE A 47 7.40 5.31 -26.40
N GLU A 48 8.16 5.63 -27.45
CA GLU A 48 7.98 4.99 -28.77
C GLU A 48 8.21 3.47 -28.69
N LYS A 49 9.27 3.05 -27.99
CA LYS A 49 9.59 1.63 -27.78
C LYS A 49 8.53 0.95 -26.93
N ALA A 50 8.04 1.63 -25.90
CA ALA A 50 6.99 1.13 -25.02
C ALA A 50 5.69 0.91 -25.79
N LEU A 51 5.23 1.88 -26.58
CA LEU A 51 4.03 1.77 -27.42
C LEU A 51 4.15 0.66 -28.48
N LYS A 52 5.33 0.49 -29.10
CA LYS A 52 5.61 -0.63 -30.01
C LYS A 52 5.47 -1.99 -29.31
N ARG A 53 5.96 -2.09 -28.07
CA ARG A 53 5.88 -3.31 -27.25
C ARG A 53 4.48 -3.60 -26.71
N LEU A 54 3.62 -2.58 -26.57
CA LEU A 54 2.20 -2.83 -26.30
C LEU A 54 1.54 -3.59 -27.45
N ALA A 55 2.10 -3.53 -28.67
CA ALA A 55 1.63 -4.24 -29.85
C ALA A 55 0.14 -3.94 -30.18
N LEU A 56 -0.30 -2.71 -29.88
CA LEU A 56 -1.64 -2.22 -30.21
C LEU A 56 -1.69 -1.69 -31.65
N PRO A 57 -2.88 -1.52 -32.24
CA PRO A 57 -3.02 -1.01 -33.60
C PRO A 57 -2.46 0.40 -33.76
N CYS A 58 -1.44 0.53 -34.62
CA CYS A 58 -0.79 1.81 -34.93
C CYS A 58 -1.01 2.18 -36.40
N LEU A 59 -0.92 3.46 -36.75
CA LEU A 59 -1.04 3.91 -38.13
C LEU A 59 0.09 3.31 -38.97
N ASP A 60 -0.23 2.86 -40.19
CA ASP A 60 0.77 2.38 -41.12
C ASP A 60 1.74 3.52 -41.52
N PRO A 61 3.07 3.33 -41.38
CA PRO A 61 4.05 4.38 -41.68
C PRO A 61 4.05 4.83 -43.14
N SER A 62 3.50 4.04 -44.06
CA SER A 62 3.36 4.39 -45.50
C SER A 62 2.38 5.52 -45.78
N PHE A 63 1.57 5.94 -44.79
CA PHE A 63 0.65 7.06 -44.93
C PHE A 63 1.37 8.39 -45.20
N THR A 64 0.99 9.05 -46.30
CA THR A 64 1.47 10.40 -46.66
C THR A 64 0.90 11.48 -45.75
N VAL A 65 1.56 12.64 -45.69
CA VAL A 65 1.13 13.82 -44.89
C VAL A 65 -0.34 14.19 -45.15
N ASN A 66 -0.77 14.17 -46.41
CA ASN A 66 -2.14 14.51 -46.79
C ASN A 66 -3.16 13.46 -46.29
N GLN A 67 -2.79 12.18 -46.26
CA GLN A 67 -3.66 11.12 -45.75
C GLN A 67 -3.77 11.18 -44.22
N ARG A 68 -2.67 11.51 -43.53
CA ARG A 68 -2.67 11.76 -42.08
C ARG A 68 -3.57 12.93 -41.70
N PHE A 69 -3.60 13.97 -42.53
CA PHE A 69 -4.48 15.13 -42.32
C PHE A 69 -5.97 14.75 -42.32
N ILE A 70 -6.38 13.79 -43.14
CA ILE A 70 -7.78 13.30 -43.18
C ILE A 70 -8.13 12.54 -41.89
N LEU A 71 -7.14 11.91 -41.26
CA LEU A 71 -7.30 11.12 -40.03
C LEU A 71 -7.07 11.92 -38.75
N THR A 72 -6.81 13.23 -38.83
CA THR A 72 -6.41 14.08 -37.69
C THR A 72 -7.35 13.95 -36.48
N ALA A 73 -8.65 13.76 -36.70
CA ALA A 73 -9.63 13.63 -35.62
C ALA A 73 -9.53 12.29 -34.83
N MET A 74 -8.87 11.27 -35.38
CA MET A 74 -8.67 9.96 -34.77
C MET A 74 -7.21 9.72 -34.37
N LEU A 75 -6.30 10.58 -34.81
CA LEU A 75 -4.87 10.38 -34.69
C LEU A 75 -4.39 10.79 -33.29
N VAL A 76 -3.76 9.85 -32.60
CA VAL A 76 -3.09 10.09 -31.32
C VAL A 76 -1.62 10.38 -31.60
N SER A 77 -1.14 11.51 -31.10
CA SER A 77 0.24 11.98 -31.29
C SER A 77 0.87 12.42 -29.98
N ASP A 78 2.20 12.60 -30.00
CA ASP A 78 3.00 13.12 -28.88
C ASP A 78 2.50 14.46 -28.31
N LYS A 79 1.78 15.26 -29.11
CA LYS A 79 1.23 16.55 -28.73
C LYS A 79 -0.06 16.46 -27.91
N ASP A 80 -0.75 15.32 -27.95
CA ASP A 80 -2.02 15.12 -27.25
C ASP A 80 -1.94 13.92 -26.27
N PRO A 81 -1.39 14.12 -25.06
CA PRO A 81 -1.34 13.08 -24.04
C PRO A 81 -2.74 12.64 -23.60
N CYS A 82 -3.77 13.50 -23.73
CA CYS A 82 -5.14 13.16 -23.36
C CYS A 82 -5.74 12.13 -24.32
N ALA A 83 -5.47 12.27 -25.63
CA ALA A 83 -5.85 11.28 -26.63
C ALA A 83 -5.15 9.94 -26.39
N LEU A 84 -3.89 9.94 -25.94
CA LEU A 84 -3.17 8.71 -25.60
C LEU A 84 -3.80 7.99 -24.40
N ILE A 85 -4.18 8.71 -23.35
CA ILE A 85 -4.91 8.13 -22.20
C ILE A 85 -6.22 7.48 -22.67
N ASN A 86 -6.97 8.16 -23.53
CA ASN A 86 -8.23 7.62 -24.05
C ASN A 86 -8.01 6.37 -24.89
N PHE A 87 -7.00 6.36 -25.75
CA PHE A 87 -6.61 5.19 -26.53
C PHE A 87 -6.27 4.00 -25.62
N LEU A 88 -5.33 4.18 -24.68
CA LEU A 88 -4.94 3.09 -23.78
C LEU A 88 -6.10 2.59 -22.91
N TYR A 89 -7.02 3.48 -22.53
CA TYR A 89 -8.22 3.11 -21.81
C TYR A 89 -9.18 2.25 -22.64
N GLU A 90 -9.36 2.56 -23.94
CA GLU A 90 -10.17 1.72 -24.83
C GLU A 90 -9.59 0.31 -25.00
N TYR A 91 -8.26 0.20 -25.01
CA TYR A 91 -7.53 -1.07 -25.16
C TYR A 91 -7.15 -1.72 -23.81
N LYS A 92 -7.69 -1.26 -22.67
CA LYS A 92 -7.24 -1.70 -21.34
C LYS A 92 -7.32 -3.21 -21.11
N GLU A 93 -8.32 -3.89 -21.68
CA GLU A 93 -8.48 -5.34 -21.57
C GLU A 93 -7.44 -6.09 -22.43
N GLU A 94 -7.08 -5.55 -23.60
CA GLU A 94 -6.00 -6.11 -24.40
C GLU A 94 -4.65 -5.94 -23.70
N ILE A 95 -4.42 -4.77 -23.10
CA ILE A 95 -3.22 -4.50 -22.30
C ILE A 95 -3.15 -5.49 -21.11
N ARG A 96 -4.27 -5.72 -20.41
CA ARG A 96 -4.36 -6.68 -19.30
C ARG A 96 -3.98 -8.11 -19.73
N ASN A 97 -4.42 -8.52 -20.90
CA ASN A 97 -4.20 -9.89 -21.41
C ASN A 97 -2.80 -10.10 -22.01
N ARG A 98 -1.99 -9.05 -22.13
CA ARG A 98 -0.63 -9.11 -22.67
C ARG A 98 0.39 -9.18 -21.53
N ASN A 99 1.43 -10.00 -21.74
CA ASN A 99 2.59 -10.05 -20.84
C ASN A 99 3.50 -8.85 -21.08
N ILE A 100 3.08 -7.67 -20.61
CA ILE A 100 3.85 -6.42 -20.71
C ILE A 100 4.81 -6.36 -19.53
N THR A 101 6.06 -5.98 -19.78
CA THR A 101 7.05 -5.86 -18.70
C THR A 101 6.86 -4.57 -17.90
N PRO A 102 7.19 -4.56 -16.59
CA PRO A 102 7.03 -3.37 -15.75
C PRO A 102 7.78 -2.13 -16.28
N GLU A 103 8.90 -2.31 -16.99
CA GLU A 103 9.65 -1.20 -17.59
C GLU A 103 8.81 -0.48 -18.66
N VAL A 104 8.11 -1.22 -19.51
CA VAL A 104 7.23 -0.66 -20.55
C VAL A 104 6.10 0.15 -19.93
N CYS A 105 5.52 -0.35 -18.84
CA CYS A 105 4.47 0.36 -18.11
C CYS A 105 5.01 1.64 -17.45
N THR A 106 6.21 1.58 -16.89
CA THR A 106 6.89 2.73 -16.27
C THR A 106 7.18 3.82 -17.29
N ASP A 107 7.69 3.47 -18.47
CA ASP A 107 7.97 4.42 -19.57
C ASP A 107 6.71 5.20 -19.99
N ILE A 108 5.54 4.52 -20.04
CA ILE A 108 4.27 5.16 -20.40
C ILE A 108 3.78 6.08 -19.28
N LEU A 109 3.85 5.64 -18.03
CA LEU A 109 3.46 6.46 -16.88
C LEU A 109 4.38 7.68 -16.70
N GLU A 110 5.68 7.52 -17.01
CA GLU A 110 6.64 8.63 -17.00
C GLU A 110 6.29 9.68 -18.05
N TYR A 111 5.93 9.26 -19.28
CA TYR A 111 5.43 10.18 -20.29
C TYR A 111 4.21 10.99 -19.80
N PHE A 112 3.26 10.36 -19.11
CA PHE A 112 2.12 11.08 -18.50
C PHE A 112 2.55 12.01 -17.37
N SER A 113 3.54 11.63 -16.57
CA SER A 113 4.12 12.46 -15.51
C SER A 113 4.79 13.72 -16.08
N GLU A 114 5.53 13.60 -17.18
CA GLU A 114 6.15 14.73 -17.89
C GLU A 114 5.12 15.69 -18.49
N HIS A 115 3.97 15.16 -18.92
CA HIS A 115 2.91 15.89 -19.59
C HIS A 115 1.74 16.28 -18.67
N ILE A 116 1.92 16.15 -17.35
CA ILE A 116 0.85 16.28 -16.36
C ILE A 116 0.18 17.66 -16.36
N GLU A 117 0.92 18.72 -16.69
CA GLU A 117 0.40 20.09 -16.78
C GLU A 117 -0.64 20.21 -17.91
N ARG A 118 -0.34 19.68 -19.10
CA ARG A 118 -1.28 19.65 -20.23
C ARG A 118 -2.51 18.80 -19.94
N ILE A 119 -2.33 17.67 -19.23
CA ILE A 119 -3.45 16.83 -18.79
C ILE A 119 -4.33 17.61 -17.79
N SER A 120 -3.71 18.42 -16.93
CA SER A 120 -4.39 19.23 -15.90
C SER A 120 -5.16 20.41 -16.48
N GLU A 121 -4.75 20.96 -17.61
CA GLU A 121 -5.47 22.04 -18.32
C GLU A 121 -6.76 21.55 -19.01
N ASN A 122 -6.96 20.23 -19.13
CA ASN A 122 -8.13 19.67 -19.77
C ASN A 122 -9.39 19.83 -18.90
N VAL A 123 -10.51 20.20 -19.53
CA VAL A 123 -11.82 20.34 -18.87
C VAL A 123 -12.26 19.04 -18.16
N ASN A 124 -11.82 17.88 -18.65
CA ASN A 124 -12.17 16.55 -18.13
C ASN A 124 -11.04 15.89 -17.34
N VAL A 125 -10.16 16.66 -16.68
CA VAL A 125 -9.00 16.16 -15.92
C VAL A 125 -9.35 15.01 -14.98
N GLU A 126 -10.39 15.13 -14.15
CA GLU A 126 -10.79 14.07 -13.20
C GLU A 126 -11.14 12.75 -13.89
N ALA A 127 -11.82 12.82 -15.04
CA ALA A 127 -12.14 11.63 -15.82
C ALA A 127 -10.89 11.00 -16.45
N LEU A 128 -9.91 11.82 -16.86
CA LEU A 128 -8.63 11.34 -17.40
C LEU A 128 -7.77 10.69 -16.30
N LEU A 129 -7.69 11.29 -15.12
CA LEU A 129 -6.98 10.72 -13.98
C LEU A 129 -7.62 9.39 -13.53
N ASN A 130 -8.95 9.31 -13.51
CA ASN A 130 -9.65 8.06 -13.24
C ASN A 130 -9.40 7.00 -14.33
N LYS A 131 -9.25 7.40 -15.59
CA LYS A 131 -8.84 6.47 -16.66
C LYS A 131 -7.43 5.94 -16.42
N ILE A 132 -6.47 6.80 -16.06
CA ILE A 132 -5.09 6.39 -15.73
C ILE A 132 -5.10 5.30 -14.66
N ARG A 133 -5.88 5.49 -13.58
CA ARG A 133 -6.04 4.49 -12.51
C ARG A 133 -6.49 3.13 -13.05
N GLN A 134 -7.43 3.11 -13.99
CA GLN A 134 -8.04 1.88 -14.47
C GLN A 134 -7.23 1.14 -15.55
N ILE A 135 -6.26 1.79 -16.18
CA ILE A 135 -5.39 1.11 -17.15
C ILE A 135 -4.37 0.27 -16.37
N PRO A 136 -4.13 -1.01 -16.73
CA PRO A 136 -3.21 -1.89 -16.01
C PRO A 136 -1.74 -1.57 -16.31
N LEU A 137 -1.30 -0.37 -15.93
CA LEU A 137 0.08 0.12 -16.06
C LEU A 137 0.76 0.33 -14.70
N HIS A 138 0.01 0.30 -13.60
CA HIS A 138 0.61 0.50 -12.28
C HIS A 138 1.30 -0.78 -11.81
N VAL A 139 2.47 -0.68 -11.21
CA VAL A 139 3.24 -1.85 -10.76
C VAL A 139 3.11 -1.99 -9.26
N ASN A 140 2.70 -3.16 -8.80
CA ASN A 140 2.64 -3.47 -7.36
C ASN A 140 4.03 -3.88 -6.82
N VAL A 141 4.14 -4.07 -5.50
CA VAL A 141 5.43 -4.47 -4.87
C VAL A 141 5.93 -5.85 -5.32
N SER A 142 5.05 -6.77 -5.70
CA SER A 142 5.42 -8.08 -6.27
C SER A 142 5.72 -8.04 -7.78
N GLY A 143 5.77 -6.86 -8.39
CA GLY A 143 6.23 -6.65 -9.78
C GLY A 143 5.17 -6.93 -10.85
N HIS A 144 3.90 -7.06 -10.46
CA HIS A 144 2.78 -7.29 -11.37
C HIS A 144 2.12 -5.97 -11.78
N ASN A 145 1.69 -5.89 -13.04
CA ASN A 145 0.93 -4.77 -13.56
C ASN A 145 -0.54 -4.90 -13.12
N ILE A 146 -1.07 -3.85 -12.51
CA ILE A 146 -2.40 -3.81 -11.95
C ILE A 146 -3.16 -2.57 -12.40
N SER A 147 -4.48 -2.72 -12.49
CA SER A 147 -5.42 -1.61 -12.52
C SER A 147 -5.84 -1.26 -11.10
N LEU A 148 -6.04 0.02 -10.84
CA LEU A 148 -6.44 0.54 -9.54
C LEU A 148 -7.93 0.82 -9.54
N ASP A 149 -8.66 0.01 -8.79
CA ASP A 149 -10.08 0.25 -8.56
C ASP A 149 -10.28 1.53 -7.74
N SER A 150 -11.39 2.22 -7.98
CA SER A 150 -11.67 3.54 -7.41
C SER A 150 -11.80 3.54 -5.87
N ASN A 151 -12.03 2.38 -5.24
CA ASN A 151 -12.36 2.28 -3.82
C ASN A 151 -11.27 1.62 -2.95
N ALA A 152 -10.19 1.12 -3.53
CA ALA A 152 -9.13 0.47 -2.76
C ALA A 152 -8.28 1.50 -2.01
N SER A 153 -7.83 1.16 -0.80
CA SER A 153 -6.81 1.96 -0.11
C SER A 153 -5.49 1.75 -0.83
N ILE A 154 -4.79 2.83 -1.22
CA ILE A 154 -3.55 2.74 -1.99
C ILE A 154 -2.41 3.26 -1.12
N LEU A 155 -1.40 2.41 -0.93
CA LEU A 155 -0.17 2.77 -0.26
C LEU A 155 0.98 2.67 -1.26
N VAL A 156 1.64 3.79 -1.49
CA VAL A 156 2.78 3.89 -2.40
C VAL A 156 4.06 3.73 -1.58
N LEU A 157 4.81 2.67 -1.84
CA LEU A 157 6.09 2.39 -1.20
C LEU A 157 7.22 2.63 -2.21
N ASP A 158 8.03 3.65 -1.96
CA ASP A 158 9.24 3.87 -2.75
C ASP A 158 10.37 2.93 -2.31
N ASP A 159 11.44 2.86 -3.09
CA ASP A 159 12.60 2.01 -2.76
C ASP A 159 13.26 2.43 -1.43
N TYR A 160 13.17 3.69 -1.03
CA TYR A 160 13.79 4.17 0.20
C TYR A 160 13.04 3.66 1.44
N VAL A 161 11.70 3.75 1.46
CA VAL A 161 10.85 3.26 2.54
C VAL A 161 10.85 1.74 2.57
N SER A 162 10.79 1.09 1.40
CA SER A 162 10.81 -0.37 1.30
C SER A 162 12.07 -0.96 1.94
N ASN A 163 13.22 -0.29 1.79
CA ASN A 163 14.48 -0.69 2.43
C ASN A 163 14.58 -0.32 3.93
N LYS A 164 13.62 0.44 4.45
CA LYS A 164 13.58 0.92 5.83
C LYS A 164 12.46 0.32 6.68
N ILE A 165 11.66 -0.59 6.12
CA ILE A 165 10.63 -1.31 6.88
C ILE A 165 10.86 -2.81 6.80
N VAL A 166 10.27 -3.54 7.73
CA VAL A 166 10.14 -5.00 7.62
C VAL A 166 9.13 -5.28 6.52
N LEU A 167 9.53 -6.05 5.50
CA LEU A 167 8.68 -6.39 4.36
C LEU A 167 7.93 -7.72 4.53
N ASP A 168 8.46 -8.62 5.35
CA ASP A 168 7.87 -9.95 5.53
C ASP A 168 6.45 -9.87 6.12
N GLY A 169 5.45 -10.37 5.40
CA GLY A 169 4.05 -10.32 5.82
C GLY A 169 3.28 -9.08 5.36
N VAL A 170 3.95 -8.07 4.76
CA VAL A 170 3.32 -6.81 4.34
C VAL A 170 2.39 -7.01 3.12
N GLU A 171 2.74 -7.91 2.21
CA GLU A 171 1.88 -8.26 1.06
C GLU A 171 0.60 -8.99 1.52
N GLU A 172 0.73 -9.94 2.45
CA GLU A 172 -0.40 -10.64 3.05
C GLU A 172 -1.29 -9.67 3.84
N TRP A 173 -0.68 -8.76 4.60
CA TRP A 173 -1.39 -7.69 5.29
C TRP A 173 -2.16 -6.81 4.30
N ALA A 174 -1.55 -6.45 3.17
CA ALA A 174 -2.19 -5.63 2.15
C ALA A 174 -3.42 -6.32 1.57
N ASN A 175 -3.29 -7.61 1.22
CA ASN A 175 -4.40 -8.43 0.73
C ASN A 175 -5.52 -8.58 1.78
N ALA A 176 -5.19 -8.83 3.05
CA ALA A 176 -6.17 -8.98 4.12
C ALA A 176 -6.83 -7.65 4.54
N SER A 177 -6.18 -6.52 4.26
CA SER A 177 -6.65 -5.18 4.63
C SER A 177 -7.34 -4.42 3.50
N ASP A 178 -7.51 -5.04 2.32
CA ASP A 178 -7.97 -4.40 1.08
C ASP A 178 -7.12 -3.17 0.69
N THR A 179 -5.81 -3.25 0.94
CA THR A 179 -4.83 -2.23 0.59
C THR A 179 -4.02 -2.68 -0.63
N ILE A 180 -3.86 -1.80 -1.61
CA ILE A 180 -2.98 -2.02 -2.75
C ILE A 180 -1.63 -1.37 -2.47
N LEU A 181 -0.57 -2.18 -2.49
CA LEU A 181 0.81 -1.71 -2.39
C LEU A 181 1.37 -1.42 -3.78
N LEU A 182 1.59 -0.14 -4.07
CA LEU A 182 2.23 0.30 -5.29
C LEU A 182 3.73 0.48 -5.08
N LYS A 183 4.51 -0.01 -6.04
CA LYS A 183 5.93 0.30 -6.10
C LYS A 183 6.12 1.70 -6.67
N ALA A 184 6.59 2.63 -5.86
CA ALA A 184 6.84 3.99 -6.32
C ALA A 184 8.15 4.06 -7.11
N THR A 185 8.08 4.71 -8.27
CA THR A 185 9.26 5.19 -8.96
C THR A 185 9.32 6.69 -8.79
N HIS A 186 10.50 7.24 -8.46
CA HIS A 186 10.67 8.68 -8.20
C HIS A 186 10.15 9.58 -9.33
N HIS A 187 10.25 9.12 -10.58
CA HIS A 187 9.72 9.78 -11.79
C HIS A 187 8.18 9.96 -11.79
N LEU A 188 7.43 9.15 -11.04
CA LEU A 188 5.97 9.15 -11.01
C LEU A 188 5.36 10.00 -9.90
N THR A 189 6.19 10.60 -9.04
CA THR A 189 5.74 11.40 -7.87
C THR A 189 4.75 12.48 -8.27
N LYS A 190 5.01 13.22 -9.36
CA LYS A 190 4.12 14.30 -9.83
C LYS A 190 2.76 13.77 -10.27
N LEU A 191 2.76 12.67 -11.04
CA LEU A 191 1.55 12.01 -11.52
C LEU A 191 0.73 11.49 -10.34
N TYR A 192 1.35 10.76 -9.43
CA TYR A 192 0.69 10.14 -8.28
C TYR A 192 0.07 11.18 -7.35
N ALA A 193 0.71 12.35 -7.20
CA ALA A 193 0.17 13.46 -6.42
C ALA A 193 -1.13 13.98 -7.02
N LYS A 194 -1.17 14.08 -8.37
CA LYS A 194 -2.35 14.53 -9.10
C LYS A 194 -3.47 13.51 -9.15
N VAL A 195 -3.14 12.22 -9.26
CA VAL A 195 -4.11 11.11 -9.22
C VAL A 195 -4.73 10.94 -7.81
N GLY A 196 -4.18 11.63 -6.80
CA GLY A 196 -4.67 11.60 -5.43
C GLY A 196 -4.11 10.45 -4.60
N PHE A 197 -2.96 9.89 -5.00
CA PHE A 197 -2.21 8.98 -4.13
C PHE A 197 -1.41 9.80 -3.13
N THR A 198 -1.15 9.23 -1.94
CA THR A 198 -0.32 9.88 -0.94
C THR A 198 1.11 10.01 -1.46
N THR A 199 1.53 11.23 -1.78
CA THR A 199 2.86 11.56 -2.33
C THR A 199 3.70 12.43 -1.40
N GLU A 200 3.23 12.65 -0.18
CA GLU A 200 4.13 13.12 0.86
C GLU A 200 5.22 12.07 1.03
N LYS A 201 6.46 12.52 1.27
CA LYS A 201 7.60 11.64 1.49
C LYS A 201 7.30 10.78 2.73
N LEU A 202 6.76 9.60 2.49
CA LEU A 202 6.45 8.64 3.53
C LEU A 202 7.76 8.25 4.21
N GLU A 203 7.78 8.31 5.53
CA GLU A 203 8.84 7.69 6.32
C GLU A 203 8.36 6.35 6.87
N ALA A 204 9.29 5.51 7.30
CA ALA A 204 8.95 4.24 7.92
C ALA A 204 7.95 4.42 9.07
N ILE A 205 8.12 5.48 9.89
CA ILE A 205 7.21 5.76 10.99
C ILE A 205 5.77 6.06 10.55
N ASP A 206 5.59 6.70 9.40
CA ASP A 206 4.26 7.03 8.87
C ASP A 206 3.54 5.77 8.36
N VAL A 207 4.27 4.85 7.71
CA VAL A 207 3.72 3.55 7.28
C VAL A 207 3.18 2.77 8.46
N TYR A 208 3.95 2.69 9.56
CA TYR A 208 3.50 1.98 10.76
C TYR A 208 2.34 2.70 11.46
N THR A 209 2.44 4.02 11.64
CA THR A 209 1.46 4.83 12.39
C THR A 209 0.10 4.90 11.68
N ASN A 210 0.11 5.11 10.36
CA ASN A 210 -1.10 5.38 9.61
C ASN A 210 -1.71 4.14 8.96
N HIS A 211 -0.94 3.07 8.78
CA HIS A 211 -1.38 1.89 8.04
C HIS A 211 -1.21 0.59 8.84
N LEU A 212 0.03 0.08 8.98
CA LEU A 212 0.27 -1.29 9.48
C LEU A 212 -0.33 -1.53 10.87
N LEU A 213 -0.09 -0.63 11.84
CA LEU A 213 -0.54 -0.83 13.22
C LEU A 213 -2.06 -0.72 13.38
N ARG A 214 -2.75 0.00 12.49
CA ARG A 214 -4.21 0.17 12.57
C ARG A 214 -4.98 -1.11 12.20
N LYS A 215 -4.35 -1.98 11.43
CA LYS A 215 -4.87 -3.29 11.01
C LYS A 215 -3.83 -4.37 11.30
N PHE A 216 -3.25 -4.34 12.50
CA PHE A 216 -2.13 -5.21 12.88
C PHE A 216 -2.53 -6.70 12.87
N ASP A 217 -3.79 -6.99 13.16
CA ASP A 217 -4.41 -8.31 13.08
C ASP A 217 -4.41 -8.91 11.67
N CYS A 218 -4.31 -8.08 10.62
CA CYS A 218 -4.19 -8.54 9.24
C CYS A 218 -2.77 -9.04 8.90
N LEU A 219 -1.74 -8.73 9.71
CA LEU A 219 -0.42 -9.31 9.52
C LEU A 219 -0.44 -10.80 9.90
N PRO A 220 0.31 -11.66 9.20
CA PRO A 220 0.48 -13.05 9.63
C PRO A 220 1.10 -13.12 11.03
N LYS A 221 0.59 -14.01 11.88
CA LYS A 221 1.06 -14.16 13.28
C LYS A 221 2.57 -14.37 13.38
N ALA A 222 3.16 -15.13 12.45
CA ALA A 222 4.60 -15.39 12.41
C ALA A 222 5.46 -14.11 12.27
N ASN A 223 4.87 -13.03 11.74
CA ASN A 223 5.56 -11.77 11.44
C ASN A 223 5.34 -10.70 12.51
N HIS A 224 4.33 -10.87 13.40
CA HIS A 224 3.98 -9.88 14.43
C HIS A 224 5.19 -9.44 15.26
N GLN A 225 5.98 -10.41 15.73
CA GLN A 225 7.14 -10.13 16.57
C GLN A 225 8.22 -9.31 15.83
N ALA A 226 8.51 -9.64 14.57
CA ALA A 226 9.52 -8.93 13.78
C ALA A 226 9.15 -7.44 13.58
N HIS A 227 7.88 -7.18 13.24
CA HIS A 227 7.36 -5.82 13.10
C HIS A 227 7.39 -5.05 14.42
N LEU A 228 6.94 -5.65 15.52
CA LEU A 228 6.94 -4.97 16.83
C LEU A 228 8.36 -4.71 17.35
N LEU A 229 9.30 -5.63 17.09
CA LEU A 229 10.72 -5.41 17.39
C LEU A 229 11.28 -4.22 16.61
N PHE A 230 10.93 -4.09 15.33
CA PHE A 230 11.31 -2.95 14.51
C PHE A 230 10.74 -1.64 15.06
N VAL A 231 9.44 -1.61 15.38
CA VAL A 231 8.79 -0.43 16.01
C VAL A 231 9.49 -0.06 17.31
N ARG A 232 9.77 -1.04 18.18
CA ARG A 232 10.41 -0.83 19.47
C ARG A 232 11.85 -0.35 19.37
N ASN A 233 12.66 -1.01 18.53
CA ASN A 233 14.10 -0.84 18.52
C ASN A 233 14.55 0.29 17.58
N GLU A 234 13.86 0.47 16.44
CA GLU A 234 14.25 1.41 15.39
C GLU A 234 13.41 2.69 15.44
N LEU A 235 12.07 2.58 15.50
CA LEU A 235 11.19 3.75 15.44
C LEU A 235 11.06 4.47 16.78
N LEU A 236 11.02 3.72 17.87
CA LEU A 236 10.94 4.22 19.24
C LEU A 236 12.23 3.98 20.03
N ALA A 237 13.37 3.88 19.34
CA ALA A 237 14.69 3.71 19.93
C ALA A 237 14.83 4.56 21.19
N LYS A 238 15.17 3.92 22.32
CA LYS A 238 15.09 4.45 23.70
C LYS A 238 15.67 5.86 23.82
N SER A 239 14.83 6.86 23.59
CA SER A 239 15.11 8.25 23.83
C SER A 239 14.36 8.67 25.09
N SER A 240 14.98 9.49 25.93
CA SER A 240 14.30 10.12 27.06
C SER A 240 13.19 11.08 26.59
N THR A 241 13.23 11.51 25.33
CA THR A 241 12.27 12.44 24.73
C THR A 241 11.85 11.97 23.33
N PHE A 242 10.54 11.94 23.08
CA PHE A 242 9.97 11.58 21.78
C PHE A 242 9.66 12.82 20.96
N ASN A 243 9.98 12.78 19.66
CA ASN A 243 9.58 13.81 18.72
C ASN A 243 8.07 13.71 18.38
N THR A 244 7.55 14.63 17.56
CA THR A 244 6.12 14.66 17.21
C THR A 244 5.64 13.38 16.51
N GLN A 245 6.39 12.85 15.55
CA GLN A 245 6.01 11.62 14.84
C GLN A 245 6.01 10.40 15.78
N GLN A 246 7.01 10.31 16.67
CA GLN A 246 7.07 9.27 17.70
C GLN A 246 5.91 9.37 18.69
N ASN A 247 5.54 10.59 19.11
CA ASN A 247 4.36 10.77 19.96
C ASN A 247 3.05 10.34 19.25
N ASN A 248 2.93 10.57 17.94
CA ASN A 248 1.79 10.09 17.16
C ASN A 248 1.76 8.56 17.07
N LEU A 249 2.92 7.93 16.82
CA LEU A 249 3.07 6.46 16.85
C LEU A 249 2.68 5.89 18.21
N ILE A 250 3.13 6.50 19.30
CA ILE A 250 2.78 6.11 20.67
C ILE A 250 1.28 6.26 20.92
N ALA A 251 0.65 7.32 20.43
CA ALA A 251 -0.79 7.50 20.54
C ALA A 251 -1.56 6.39 19.83
N VAL A 252 -1.09 5.95 18.66
CA VAL A 252 -1.68 4.80 17.95
C VAL A 252 -1.48 3.51 18.75
N LEU A 253 -0.27 3.22 19.22
CA LEU A 253 0.03 2.03 20.05
C LEU A 253 -0.87 1.92 21.28
N LYS A 254 -1.27 3.04 21.89
CA LYS A 254 -2.20 3.04 23.04
C LYS A 254 -3.62 2.58 22.71
N THR A 255 -4.00 2.60 21.44
CA THR A 255 -5.37 2.36 20.98
C THR A 255 -5.54 1.07 20.19
N VAL A 256 -4.47 0.55 19.59
CA VAL A 256 -4.52 -0.64 18.73
C VAL A 256 -4.26 -1.92 19.53
N SER A 257 -4.85 -3.02 19.06
CA SER A 257 -4.65 -4.35 19.63
C SER A 257 -3.42 -5.01 19.01
N PHE A 258 -2.36 -5.19 19.79
CA PHE A 258 -1.11 -5.79 19.31
C PHE A 258 -0.42 -6.68 20.36
N VAL A 259 -0.88 -6.66 21.61
CA VAL A 259 -0.32 -7.44 22.71
C VAL A 259 -1.09 -8.74 22.81
N GLU A 260 -0.39 -9.86 22.69
CA GLU A 260 -1.00 -11.19 22.74
C GLU A 260 -1.27 -11.62 24.19
N GLY A 261 -2.48 -12.14 24.47
CA GLY A 261 -2.83 -12.80 25.71
C GLY A 261 -2.37 -14.26 25.75
N ASN A 262 -2.58 -14.94 26.88
CA ASN A 262 -2.25 -16.38 27.02
C ASN A 262 -3.08 -17.30 26.10
N ASP A 263 -4.20 -16.80 25.60
CA ASP A 263 -5.10 -17.47 24.66
C ASP A 263 -4.75 -17.22 23.18
N GLY A 264 -3.71 -16.41 22.91
CA GLY A 264 -3.28 -16.07 21.57
C GLY A 264 -4.12 -14.99 20.88
N ILE A 265 -4.97 -14.28 21.62
CA ILE A 265 -5.79 -13.16 21.14
C ILE A 265 -5.06 -11.84 21.36
N LEU A 266 -5.18 -10.90 20.42
CA LEU A 266 -4.58 -9.58 20.51
C LEU A 266 -5.47 -8.60 21.29
N PHE A 267 -4.87 -7.89 22.24
CA PHE A 267 -5.48 -6.83 23.03
C PHE A 267 -4.65 -5.55 22.98
N THR A 268 -5.22 -4.45 23.44
CA THR A 268 -4.48 -3.22 23.70
C THR A 268 -3.55 -3.43 24.90
N ALA A 269 -2.41 -2.72 24.94
CA ALA A 269 -1.51 -2.81 26.09
C ALA A 269 -2.20 -2.42 27.41
N SER A 270 -3.13 -1.46 27.36
CA SER A 270 -3.93 -1.01 28.51
C SER A 270 -4.87 -2.06 29.08
N HIS A 271 -5.13 -3.16 28.38
CA HIS A 271 -5.86 -4.31 28.90
C HIS A 271 -5.09 -4.99 30.04
N PHE A 272 -3.76 -5.00 29.96
CA PHE A 272 -2.90 -5.78 30.83
C PHE A 272 -2.27 -4.96 31.97
N LYS A 273 -1.87 -5.68 33.01
CA LYS A 273 -1.10 -5.19 34.16
C LYS A 273 0.39 -5.44 33.96
N ASP A 274 1.22 -4.60 34.57
CA ASP A 274 2.68 -4.68 34.45
C ASP A 274 3.23 -6.02 35.01
N PRO A 275 3.77 -6.91 34.15
CA PRO A 275 4.33 -8.19 34.58
C PRO A 275 5.68 -8.06 35.30
N CYS A 276 6.24 -6.86 35.43
CA CYS A 276 7.46 -6.60 36.19
C CYS A 276 7.16 -6.05 37.60
N ASN A 277 5.90 -5.79 37.93
CA ASN A 277 5.49 -5.30 39.24
C ASN A 277 5.09 -6.48 40.15
N GLU A 278 5.96 -6.81 41.10
CA GLU A 278 5.75 -7.94 42.03
C GLU A 278 4.48 -7.81 42.87
N LEU A 279 4.07 -6.59 43.23
CA LEU A 279 2.82 -6.38 43.97
C LEU A 279 1.59 -6.67 43.10
N LEU A 280 1.62 -6.28 41.82
CA LEU A 280 0.55 -6.65 40.89
C LEU A 280 0.49 -8.16 40.69
N LYS A 281 1.62 -8.85 40.53
CA LYS A 281 1.66 -10.32 40.42
C LYS A 281 1.01 -11.03 41.60
N LEU A 282 1.24 -10.52 42.80
CA LEU A 282 0.65 -11.10 44.01
C LEU A 282 -0.87 -10.91 44.05
N MET A 283 -1.35 -9.77 43.52
CA MET A 283 -2.72 -9.32 43.71
C MET A 283 -3.69 -9.68 42.56
N CYS A 284 -3.17 -10.15 41.43
CA CYS A 284 -3.92 -10.24 40.17
C CYS A 284 -3.86 -11.65 39.58
N ASP A 285 -4.86 -11.99 38.77
CA ASP A 285 -4.89 -13.30 38.12
C ASP A 285 -3.81 -13.41 37.04
N PRO A 286 -3.25 -14.61 36.78
CA PRO A 286 -2.26 -14.81 35.72
C PRO A 286 -2.71 -14.35 34.33
N ASN A 287 -4.02 -14.31 34.06
CA ASN A 287 -4.60 -13.84 32.80
C ASN A 287 -4.69 -12.30 32.69
N ASP A 288 -4.46 -11.56 33.78
CA ASP A 288 -4.37 -10.10 33.75
C ASP A 288 -3.02 -9.60 33.18
N PHE A 289 -2.10 -10.52 32.91
CA PHE A 289 -0.76 -10.25 32.39
C PHE A 289 -0.65 -10.67 30.92
N PRO A 290 0.21 -10.00 30.14
CA PRO A 290 0.35 -10.32 28.73
C PRO A 290 1.06 -11.67 28.55
N GLY A 291 0.71 -12.38 27.48
CA GLY A 291 1.30 -13.65 27.10
C GLY A 291 2.57 -13.51 26.25
N GLY A 292 3.15 -14.66 25.89
CA GLY A 292 4.28 -14.72 24.96
C GLY A 292 5.48 -13.86 25.38
N PRO A 293 6.19 -13.21 24.43
CA PRO A 293 7.40 -12.45 24.74
C PRO A 293 7.11 -11.18 25.54
N PHE A 294 5.87 -10.69 25.57
CA PHE A 294 5.50 -9.45 26.27
C PHE A 294 5.60 -9.54 27.80
N SER A 295 5.72 -10.75 28.35
CA SER A 295 6.02 -10.97 29.77
C SER A 295 7.49 -10.70 30.14
N GLU A 296 8.37 -10.57 29.14
CA GLU A 296 9.81 -10.37 29.35
C GLU A 296 10.17 -8.90 29.64
N ILE A 297 11.21 -8.70 30.48
CA ILE A 297 11.70 -7.38 30.90
C ILE A 297 12.16 -6.48 29.73
N ASN A 298 12.59 -7.08 28.61
CA ASN A 298 13.05 -6.34 27.42
C ASN A 298 11.90 -5.59 26.72
N TRP A 299 10.63 -6.00 26.94
CA TRP A 299 9.43 -5.33 26.43
C TRP A 299 8.85 -4.30 27.39
N TRP A 300 9.26 -4.31 28.66
CA TRP A 300 8.67 -3.47 29.71
C TRP A 300 8.55 -2.00 29.30
N HIS A 301 9.66 -1.37 28.89
CA HIS A 301 9.64 0.05 28.53
C HIS A 301 8.69 0.36 27.37
N PHE A 302 8.64 -0.52 26.36
CA PHE A 302 7.74 -0.39 25.21
C PHE A 302 6.28 -0.47 25.63
N LEU A 303 5.94 -1.43 26.50
CA LEU A 303 4.58 -1.62 27.02
C LEU A 303 4.14 -0.47 27.92
N VAL A 304 5.05 0.10 28.72
CA VAL A 304 4.79 1.31 29.52
C VAL A 304 4.41 2.48 28.62
N ILE A 305 5.14 2.70 27.54
CA ILE A 305 4.84 3.77 26.57
C ILE A 305 3.51 3.50 25.86
N ALA A 306 3.25 2.24 25.49
CA ALA A 306 1.99 1.81 24.89
C ALA A 306 0.79 1.81 25.87
N GLY A 307 1.01 2.08 27.16
CA GLY A 307 -0.05 2.33 28.13
C GLY A 307 -0.48 1.13 28.98
N ILE A 308 0.41 0.17 29.22
CA ILE A 308 0.17 -0.90 30.20
C ILE A 308 -0.09 -0.34 31.61
N GLN A 309 -0.90 -1.05 32.40
CA GLN A 309 -1.25 -0.59 33.75
C GLN A 309 -0.11 -0.89 34.74
N THR A 310 0.67 0.15 35.08
CA THR A 310 1.79 0.04 36.04
C THR A 310 1.43 0.40 37.48
N LYS A 311 0.33 1.13 37.68
CA LYS A 311 -0.05 1.68 38.98
C LYS A 311 -0.94 0.71 39.76
N VAL A 312 -0.53 0.41 40.98
CA VAL A 312 -1.39 -0.25 41.97
C VAL A 312 -2.39 0.78 42.51
N THR A 313 -3.68 0.49 42.38
CA THR A 313 -4.74 1.39 42.87
C THR A 313 -5.21 0.97 44.27
N PRO A 314 -5.71 1.91 45.11
CA PRO A 314 -6.26 1.57 46.41
C PRO A 314 -7.41 0.53 46.33
N LYS A 315 -8.20 0.58 45.25
CA LYS A 315 -9.27 -0.40 44.99
C LYS A 315 -8.72 -1.82 44.84
N MET A 316 -7.63 -1.99 44.10
CA MET A 316 -6.98 -3.30 43.94
C MET A 316 -6.48 -3.83 45.29
N VAL A 317 -5.86 -2.97 46.11
CA VAL A 317 -5.36 -3.36 47.45
C VAL A 317 -6.51 -3.81 48.35
N LEU A 318 -7.63 -3.08 48.33
CA LEU A 318 -8.82 -3.44 49.10
C LEU A 318 -9.46 -4.76 48.62
N GLN A 319 -9.49 -5.01 47.30
CA GLN A 319 -10.00 -6.27 46.75
C GLN A 319 -9.11 -7.45 47.16
N PHE A 320 -7.80 -7.29 47.10
CA PHE A 320 -6.85 -8.30 47.52
C PHE A 320 -6.91 -8.59 49.03
N ALA A 321 -7.04 -7.55 49.86
CA ALA A 321 -7.20 -7.73 51.30
C ALA A 321 -8.48 -8.53 51.63
N LYS A 322 -9.59 -8.24 50.93
CA LYS A 322 -10.84 -8.99 51.07
C LYS A 322 -10.72 -10.44 50.60
N SER A 323 -10.00 -10.71 49.51
CA SER A 323 -9.82 -12.09 49.04
C SER A 323 -8.99 -12.91 50.04
N ILE A 324 -7.97 -12.30 50.66
CA ILE A 324 -7.22 -12.94 51.75
C ILE A 324 -8.13 -13.20 52.96
N GLU A 325 -8.93 -12.21 53.37
CA GLU A 325 -9.87 -12.36 54.49
C GLU A 325 -10.85 -13.52 54.25
N GLU A 326 -11.43 -13.60 53.06
CA GLU A 326 -12.31 -14.71 52.67
C GLU A 326 -11.59 -16.07 52.65
N GLU A 327 -10.36 -16.12 52.13
CA GLU A 327 -9.59 -17.36 52.05
C GLU A 327 -9.18 -17.87 53.44
N VAL A 328 -8.69 -16.98 54.30
CA VAL A 328 -8.35 -17.28 55.70
C VAL A 328 -9.60 -17.65 56.49
N GLY A 329 -10.72 -16.97 56.26
CA GLY A 329 -12.01 -17.27 56.87
C GLY A 329 -12.57 -18.64 56.46
N ARG A 330 -12.31 -19.10 55.23
CA ARG A 330 -12.74 -20.44 54.74
C ARG A 330 -11.81 -21.57 55.17
N LYS A 331 -10.49 -21.36 55.20
CA LYS A 331 -9.49 -22.43 55.42
C LYS A 331 -8.94 -22.50 56.85
N GLY A 332 -9.17 -21.47 57.67
CA GLY A 332 -8.46 -21.28 58.94
C GLY A 332 -7.00 -20.86 58.71
N VAL A 333 -6.35 -20.28 59.72
CA VAL A 333 -4.93 -19.90 59.64
C VAL A 333 -4.10 -21.18 59.66
N THR A 334 -3.54 -21.58 58.51
CA THR A 334 -2.57 -22.66 58.43
C THR A 334 -1.19 -22.19 58.92
N GLU A 335 -0.34 -23.10 59.39
CA GLU A 335 1.01 -22.79 59.89
C GLU A 335 1.87 -22.03 58.85
N GLU A 336 1.60 -22.23 57.57
CA GLU A 336 2.27 -21.56 56.44
C GLU A 336 1.90 -20.07 56.34
N ILE A 337 0.65 -19.71 56.61
CA ILE A 337 0.17 -18.32 56.68
C ILE A 337 0.79 -17.60 57.88
N SER A 338 0.98 -18.30 59.00
CA SER A 338 1.60 -17.73 60.21
C SER A 338 3.11 -17.45 60.06
N LYS A 339 3.82 -18.17 59.19
CA LYS A 339 5.23 -17.88 58.86
C LYS A 339 5.40 -16.67 57.94
N ASN A 340 4.47 -16.46 57.01
CA ASN A 340 4.51 -15.34 56.05
C ASN A 340 3.94 -14.02 56.59
N LEU A 341 3.32 -14.03 57.79
CA LEU A 341 2.78 -12.84 58.47
C LEU A 341 3.77 -12.13 59.41
N LYS A 342 5.04 -12.56 59.47
CA LYS A 342 6.08 -11.83 60.21
C LYS A 342 6.63 -10.70 59.33
N TRP A 343 6.18 -9.49 59.62
CA TRP A 343 6.73 -8.24 59.10
C TRP A 343 8.14 -7.99 59.64
#